data_AF-A0A967WTA3-F1
#
_entry.id   AF-A0A967WTA3-F1
#
_cell.length_a   1.000
_cell.length_b   1.000
_cell.length_c   1.000
_cell.angle_alpha   90.00
_cell.angle_beta   90.00
_cell.angle_gamma   90.00
#
_symmetry.space_group_name_H-M   'P 1'
#
loop_
_entity.id
_entity.type
_entity.pdbx_description
1 polymer ?
#
loop_
_entity_poly.entity_id
_entity_poly.type
_entity_poly.pdbx_seq_one_letter_code
_entity_poly.pdbx_strand_id
1 'polypeptide(L)'
;TTPVAVVVPTSTLVPTTEPDTPTPFVEEASDTPAPSPTPTVPTATPTPSDAEREAALLDLVRWRSQNGTPVFAYYADQPPTLDGYLETPGEWAGTRYEINHVVHGLENWSGTVDLSGWSYLTWDESFLYLGLEVRDDRHVQVSSGDQLYNGDDVEIQLDVNLEGDWGSAELTKDDGQVGVTVKDLSSGTSEAWAWRPKAVQGPFRADLGVRATPYGYVLEVALPWTVLNLSPQVRVPYGFCLSLADTDTPGGSDQESMVSTCPRRKWSDPTKWGTLTLVDW
;
A
#
# COMPACT_ATOMS: atom_id res chain seq x y z
N THR A 1 53.01 -48.97 -54.05
CA THR A 1 52.73 -49.85 -55.20
C THR A 1 52.21 -51.17 -54.69
N THR A 2 51.25 -51.73 -55.42
CA THR A 2 50.86 -53.16 -55.51
C THR A 2 49.99 -53.81 -54.39
N PRO A 3 49.14 -54.80 -54.76
CA PRO A 3 47.72 -54.85 -54.36
C PRO A 3 47.20 -56.23 -53.87
N VAL A 4 45.94 -56.23 -53.41
CA VAL A 4 44.81 -57.20 -53.59
C VAL A 4 45.01 -58.72 -53.41
N ALA A 5 44.12 -59.33 -52.58
CA ALA A 5 43.33 -60.56 -52.85
C ALA A 5 42.26 -60.70 -51.72
N VAL A 6 40.94 -60.77 -51.97
CA VAL A 6 40.04 -61.83 -52.54
C VAL A 6 39.70 -62.95 -51.54
N VAL A 7 38.39 -63.29 -51.54
CA VAL A 7 37.53 -64.03 -50.60
C VAL A 7 37.70 -65.57 -50.69
N VAL A 8 36.89 -66.32 -49.92
CA VAL A 8 36.21 -67.64 -50.12
C VAL A 8 36.42 -68.70 -48.98
N PRO A 9 35.60 -69.78 -48.81
CA PRO A 9 34.58 -69.88 -47.74
C PRO A 9 34.50 -71.22 -46.94
N THR A 10 33.50 -71.30 -46.03
CA THR A 10 32.68 -72.46 -45.55
C THR A 10 33.22 -73.63 -44.70
N SER A 11 32.40 -73.92 -43.67
CA SER A 11 31.79 -75.21 -43.29
C SER A 11 32.34 -76.02 -42.10
N THR A 12 31.52 -75.99 -41.03
CA THR A 12 31.02 -77.09 -40.16
C THR A 12 31.95 -78.21 -39.70
N LEU A 13 31.92 -78.48 -38.39
CA LEU A 13 31.54 -79.79 -37.83
C LEU A 13 30.97 -79.62 -36.41
N VAL A 14 29.88 -80.34 -36.12
CA VAL A 14 29.28 -80.52 -34.79
C VAL A 14 29.72 -81.89 -34.27
N PRO A 15 30.15 -82.02 -33.00
CA PRO A 15 30.14 -83.31 -32.30
C PRO A 15 29.03 -83.37 -31.24
N THR A 16 28.28 -84.47 -31.29
CA THR A 16 27.25 -84.89 -30.34
C THR A 16 27.89 -85.40 -29.04
N THR A 17 27.36 -85.02 -27.87
CA THR A 17 27.68 -85.64 -26.57
C THR A 17 26.41 -85.86 -25.73
N GLU A 18 26.42 -87.00 -25.03
CA GLU A 18 25.37 -87.62 -24.20
C GLU A 18 24.75 -86.73 -23.10
N PRO A 19 23.56 -87.11 -22.59
CA PRO A 19 22.86 -86.36 -21.54
C PRO A 19 23.38 -86.69 -20.14
N ASP A 20 23.86 -85.66 -19.43
CA ASP A 20 24.16 -85.71 -17.99
C ASP A 20 22.89 -85.59 -17.13
N THR A 21 22.89 -86.34 -16.04
CA THR A 21 21.82 -86.39 -15.01
C THR A 21 21.86 -85.12 -14.13
N PRO A 22 20.72 -84.46 -13.82
CA PRO A 22 20.75 -83.22 -13.06
C PRO A 22 20.96 -83.44 -11.56
N THR A 23 21.97 -82.77 -11.01
CA THR A 23 22.22 -82.55 -9.57
C THR A 23 21.23 -81.51 -9.02
N PRO A 24 20.70 -81.65 -7.80
CA PRO A 24 19.75 -80.68 -7.24
C PRO A 24 20.43 -79.34 -6.92
N PHE A 25 19.75 -78.25 -7.27
CA PHE A 25 20.13 -76.86 -7.03
C PHE A 25 19.89 -76.51 -5.56
N VAL A 26 20.91 -75.99 -4.87
CA VAL A 26 20.77 -75.41 -3.52
C VAL A 26 20.62 -73.90 -3.70
N GLU A 27 19.48 -73.36 -3.27
CA GLU A 27 19.13 -71.95 -3.36
C GLU A 27 19.87 -71.16 -2.28
N GLU A 28 20.83 -70.32 -2.68
CA GLU A 28 21.59 -69.44 -1.80
C GLU A 28 20.76 -68.17 -1.55
N ALA A 29 20.36 -67.93 -0.29
CA ALA A 29 19.55 -66.78 0.08
C ALA A 29 20.36 -65.47 -0.07
N SER A 30 19.86 -64.55 -0.90
CA SER A 30 20.44 -63.21 -1.09
C SER A 30 19.98 -62.27 0.04
N ASP A 31 20.90 -61.89 0.93
CA ASP A 31 20.66 -60.86 1.94
C ASP A 31 20.63 -59.48 1.27
N THR A 32 19.43 -58.92 1.11
CA THR A 32 19.23 -57.56 0.59
C THR A 32 19.40 -56.55 1.73
N PRO A 33 20.30 -55.56 1.66
CA PRO A 33 20.45 -54.58 2.72
C PRO A 33 19.19 -53.70 2.83
N ALA A 34 18.74 -53.46 4.06
CA ALA A 34 17.59 -52.62 4.35
C ALA A 34 17.80 -51.17 3.84
N PRO A 35 16.76 -50.50 3.30
CA PRO A 35 16.88 -49.14 2.81
C PRO A 35 17.21 -48.17 3.96
N SER A 36 18.22 -47.33 3.75
CA SER A 36 18.57 -46.23 4.66
C SER A 36 17.42 -45.22 4.74
N PRO A 37 17.05 -44.68 5.92
CA PRO A 37 15.97 -43.71 6.03
C PRO A 37 16.31 -42.46 5.21
N THR A 38 15.41 -42.09 4.29
CA THR A 38 15.52 -40.85 3.54
C THR A 38 15.52 -39.67 4.52
N PRO A 39 16.51 -38.75 4.47
CA PRO A 39 16.48 -37.57 5.31
C PRO A 39 15.23 -36.75 4.97
N THR A 40 14.38 -36.51 5.97
CA THR A 40 13.23 -35.62 5.85
C THR A 40 13.75 -34.22 5.56
N VAL A 41 13.60 -33.73 4.33
CA VAL A 41 13.88 -32.33 4.01
C VAL A 41 12.91 -31.49 4.84
N PRO A 42 13.38 -30.55 5.70
CA PRO A 42 12.48 -29.69 6.42
C PRO A 42 11.64 -28.91 5.41
N THR A 43 10.31 -29.08 5.48
CA THR A 43 9.37 -28.26 4.72
C THR A 43 9.60 -26.81 5.12
N ALA A 44 9.97 -25.95 4.17
CA ALA A 44 10.08 -24.53 4.43
C ALA A 44 8.72 -24.02 4.91
N THR A 45 8.68 -23.41 6.10
CA THR A 45 7.48 -22.69 6.57
C THR A 45 7.16 -21.61 5.53
N PRO A 46 5.92 -21.50 5.04
CA PRO A 46 5.56 -20.46 4.08
C PRO A 46 5.82 -19.08 4.71
N THR A 47 6.36 -18.16 3.92
CA THR A 47 6.46 -16.75 4.31
C THR A 47 5.03 -16.21 4.47
N PRO A 48 4.71 -15.52 5.59
CA PRO A 48 3.39 -14.94 5.79
C PRO A 48 3.11 -13.87 4.72
N SER A 49 1.86 -13.82 4.26
CA SER A 49 1.34 -12.77 3.39
C SER A 49 1.29 -11.41 4.11
N ASP A 50 1.18 -10.32 3.35
CA ASP A 50 1.05 -8.97 3.92
C ASP A 50 -0.14 -8.85 4.87
N ALA A 51 -1.30 -9.37 4.48
CA ALA A 51 -2.50 -9.37 5.33
C ALA A 51 -2.30 -10.14 6.64
N GLU A 52 -1.56 -11.25 6.63
CA GLU A 52 -1.22 -11.99 7.86
C GLU A 52 -0.24 -11.20 8.73
N ARG A 53 0.72 -10.48 8.13
CA ARG A 53 1.66 -9.60 8.84
C ARG A 53 0.96 -8.40 9.45
N GLU A 54 0.03 -7.77 8.72
CA GLU A 54 -0.82 -6.69 9.20
C GLU A 54 -1.68 -7.15 10.39
N ALA A 55 -2.40 -8.27 10.25
CA ALA A 55 -3.24 -8.80 11.32
C ALA A 55 -2.43 -9.13 12.58
N ALA A 56 -1.27 -9.78 12.44
CA ALA A 56 -0.38 -10.06 13.55
C ALA A 56 0.15 -8.78 14.21
N LEU A 57 0.40 -7.72 13.44
CA LEU A 57 0.81 -6.43 14.00
C LEU A 57 -0.32 -5.78 14.80
N LEU A 58 -1.55 -5.79 14.28
CA LEU A 58 -2.73 -5.24 14.97
C LEU A 58 -3.04 -5.94 16.30
N ASP A 59 -2.65 -7.21 16.46
CA ASP A 59 -2.74 -7.94 17.72
C ASP A 59 -1.67 -7.51 18.76
N LEU A 60 -0.57 -6.91 18.30
CA LEU A 60 0.56 -6.50 19.14
C LEU A 60 0.52 -5.03 19.55
N VAL A 61 -0.08 -4.18 18.71
CA VAL A 61 -0.09 -2.73 18.90
C VAL A 61 -1.45 -2.23 19.36
N ARG A 62 -1.47 -1.12 20.09
CA ARG A 62 -2.70 -0.43 20.43
C ARG A 62 -3.08 0.52 19.28
N TRP A 63 -4.25 0.31 18.69
CA TRP A 63 -4.73 1.10 17.55
C TRP A 63 -6.24 1.36 17.63
N ARG A 64 -6.74 2.36 16.89
CA ARG A 64 -8.14 2.84 17.00
C ARG A 64 -9.13 1.93 16.27
N SER A 65 -9.33 0.71 16.78
CA SER A 65 -10.19 -0.32 16.17
C SER A 65 -11.68 0.04 16.03
N GLN A 66 -12.11 1.15 16.63
CA GLN A 66 -13.49 1.65 16.54
C GLN A 66 -13.64 2.87 15.63
N ASN A 67 -12.57 3.30 14.95
CA ASN A 67 -12.52 4.54 14.18
C ASN A 67 -12.25 4.31 12.68
N GLY A 68 -12.62 3.14 12.16
CA GLY A 68 -12.51 2.80 10.74
C GLY A 68 -11.49 1.69 10.48
N THR A 69 -11.26 1.43 9.19
CA THR A 69 -10.25 0.48 8.72
C THR A 69 -8.86 1.04 9.03
N PRO A 70 -7.95 0.25 9.64
CA PRO A 70 -6.56 0.70 9.83
C PRO A 70 -5.89 0.86 8.47
N VAL A 71 -5.14 1.94 8.32
CA VAL A 71 -4.37 2.25 7.13
C VAL A 71 -2.94 1.78 7.33
N PHE A 72 -2.45 0.99 6.38
CA PHE A 72 -1.05 0.63 6.24
C PHE A 72 -0.44 1.36 5.04
N ALA A 73 0.68 2.04 5.27
CA ALA A 73 1.53 2.57 4.22
C ALA A 73 2.79 1.72 4.12
N TYR A 74 3.06 1.22 2.92
CA TYR A 74 4.18 0.31 2.67
C TYR A 74 5.44 1.08 2.31
N TYR A 75 6.60 0.55 2.67
CA TYR A 75 7.87 1.16 2.32
C TYR A 75 8.10 1.05 0.81
N ALA A 76 8.54 2.13 0.20
CA ALA A 76 8.84 2.23 -1.22
C ALA A 76 10.37 2.24 -1.42
N ASP A 77 10.92 1.14 -1.94
CA ASP A 77 12.34 1.10 -2.35
C ASP A 77 12.65 2.10 -3.47
N GLN A 78 11.65 2.44 -4.28
CA GLN A 78 11.67 3.48 -5.29
C GLN A 78 10.43 4.35 -5.10
N PRO A 79 10.57 5.68 -4.98
CA PRO A 79 9.42 6.56 -4.81
C PRO A 79 8.52 6.51 -6.06
N PRO A 80 7.20 6.68 -5.90
CA PRO A 80 6.28 6.73 -7.03
C PRO A 80 6.59 7.94 -7.92
N THR A 81 6.37 7.78 -9.21
CA THR A 81 6.38 8.85 -10.19
C THR A 81 5.11 9.68 -10.00
N LEU A 82 5.24 10.96 -9.68
CA LEU A 82 4.09 11.83 -9.49
C LEU A 82 3.65 12.38 -10.85
N ASP A 83 2.88 11.61 -11.61
CA ASP A 83 2.49 11.94 -12.99
C ASP A 83 0.97 11.95 -13.25
N GLY A 84 0.18 11.63 -12.21
CA GLY A 84 -1.27 11.54 -12.26
C GLY A 84 -1.81 10.20 -12.77
N TYR A 85 -1.00 9.12 -12.75
CA TYR A 85 -1.38 7.78 -13.22
C TYR A 85 -1.12 6.71 -12.15
N LEU A 86 -2.16 6.36 -11.38
CA LEU A 86 -2.09 5.30 -10.36
C LEU A 86 -2.00 3.87 -10.94
N GLU A 87 -2.10 3.73 -12.26
CA GLU A 87 -2.26 2.43 -12.92
C GLU A 87 -0.93 1.74 -13.26
N THR A 88 0.21 2.38 -12.98
CA THR A 88 1.55 1.81 -13.24
C THR A 88 1.77 0.56 -12.38
N PRO A 89 2.00 -0.62 -12.98
CA PRO A 89 2.13 -1.85 -12.22
C PRO A 89 3.33 -1.81 -11.26
N GLY A 90 3.05 -2.08 -9.98
CA GLY A 90 4.08 -2.19 -8.93
C GLY A 90 4.57 -0.85 -8.38
N GLU A 91 4.01 0.28 -8.81
CA GLU A 91 4.36 1.61 -8.28
C GLU A 91 3.72 1.86 -6.91
N TRP A 92 2.44 1.52 -6.77
CA TRP A 92 1.70 1.65 -5.52
C TRP A 92 1.53 0.28 -4.87
N ALA A 93 2.12 0.10 -3.70
CA ALA A 93 1.98 -1.10 -2.89
C ALA A 93 0.74 -1.06 -1.97
N GLY A 94 0.30 -2.23 -1.52
CA GLY A 94 -0.75 -2.36 -0.50
C GLY A 94 -2.20 -2.26 -1.01
N THR A 95 -3.11 -2.06 -0.05
CA THR A 95 -4.56 -2.00 -0.29
C THR A 95 -5.00 -0.56 -0.57
N ARG A 96 -6.04 -0.43 -1.40
CA ARG A 96 -6.73 0.84 -1.66
C ARG A 96 -7.74 1.14 -0.54
N TYR A 97 -7.72 2.35 0.01
CA TYR A 97 -8.65 2.78 1.06
C TYR A 97 -9.74 3.69 0.50
N GLU A 98 -10.99 3.47 0.91
CA GLU A 98 -12.11 4.33 0.51
C GLU A 98 -12.14 5.63 1.33
N ILE A 99 -12.50 6.73 0.68
CA ILE A 99 -12.74 8.05 1.28
C ILE A 99 -14.20 8.42 0.95
N ASN A 100 -15.14 7.94 1.77
CA ASN A 100 -16.57 8.07 1.47
C ASN A 100 -17.45 8.31 2.70
N HIS A 101 -16.86 8.45 3.89
CA HIS A 101 -17.64 8.81 5.06
C HIS A 101 -17.85 10.32 5.10
N VAL A 102 -19.09 10.76 4.89
CA VAL A 102 -19.44 12.19 4.99
C VAL A 102 -19.33 12.65 6.45
N VAL A 103 -18.47 13.64 6.69
CA VAL A 103 -18.11 14.13 8.04
C VAL A 103 -18.42 15.62 8.23
N HIS A 104 -18.80 16.32 7.16
CA HIS A 104 -19.32 17.69 7.17
C HIS A 104 -20.29 17.86 6.00
N GLY A 105 -21.32 18.69 6.18
CA GLY A 105 -22.20 19.11 5.08
C GLY A 105 -23.01 17.99 4.42
N LEU A 106 -23.53 17.02 5.18
CA LEU A 106 -24.33 15.92 4.65
C LEU A 106 -25.56 16.39 3.85
N GLU A 107 -26.12 17.54 4.22
CA GLU A 107 -27.23 18.18 3.53
C GLU A 107 -26.87 18.71 2.13
N ASN A 108 -25.58 18.97 1.86
CA ASN A 108 -25.07 19.42 0.57
C ASN A 108 -24.54 18.25 -0.26
N TRP A 109 -24.14 17.15 0.39
CA TRP A 109 -23.61 15.97 -0.31
C TRP A 109 -24.70 15.17 -1.04
N SER A 110 -24.63 15.10 -2.36
CA SER A 110 -25.67 14.49 -3.21
C SER A 110 -25.40 13.03 -3.63
N GLY A 111 -24.26 12.46 -3.22
CA GLY A 111 -23.92 11.05 -3.44
C GLY A 111 -22.45 10.84 -3.81
N THR A 112 -22.03 9.60 -4.09
CA THR A 112 -20.61 9.32 -4.42
C THR A 112 -20.15 9.89 -5.78
N VAL A 113 -21.07 10.45 -6.57
CA VAL A 113 -20.72 11.17 -7.80
C VAL A 113 -20.35 12.62 -7.49
N ASP A 114 -20.99 13.19 -6.47
CA ASP A 114 -20.78 14.53 -5.92
C ASP A 114 -19.37 14.61 -5.31
N LEU A 115 -19.13 13.82 -4.26
CA LEU A 115 -17.80 13.71 -3.67
C LEU A 115 -17.55 12.30 -3.15
N SER A 116 -16.48 11.68 -3.62
CA SER A 116 -15.90 10.49 -3.00
C SER A 116 -14.46 10.31 -3.47
N GLY A 117 -13.73 9.38 -2.87
CA GLY A 117 -12.45 9.01 -3.44
C GLY A 117 -11.91 7.71 -2.91
N TRP A 118 -10.71 7.44 -3.38
CA TRP A 118 -9.90 6.36 -2.87
C TRP A 118 -8.44 6.77 -2.81
N SER A 119 -7.71 6.18 -1.88
CA SER A 119 -6.29 6.44 -1.68
C SER A 119 -5.42 5.17 -1.69
N TYR A 120 -4.24 5.30 -2.25
CA TYR A 120 -3.06 4.50 -1.94
C TYR A 120 -2.12 5.31 -1.04
N LEU A 121 -1.42 4.63 -0.15
CA LEU A 121 -0.40 5.24 0.70
C LEU A 121 0.86 4.39 0.66
N THR A 122 1.98 5.05 0.40
CA THR A 122 3.32 4.44 0.48
C THR A 122 4.26 5.45 1.14
N TRP A 123 5.42 5.02 1.61
CA TRP A 123 6.36 5.91 2.28
C TRP A 123 7.81 5.56 2.02
N ASP A 124 8.69 6.55 2.19
CA ASP A 124 10.14 6.35 2.30
C ASP A 124 10.69 7.21 3.45
N GLU A 125 12.00 7.29 3.64
CA GLU A 125 12.59 8.09 4.72
C GLU A 125 12.32 9.61 4.61
N SER A 126 11.90 10.10 3.43
CA SER A 126 11.74 11.52 3.14
C SER A 126 10.27 11.96 3.11
N PHE A 127 9.36 11.12 2.62
CA PHE A 127 7.98 11.48 2.35
C PHE A 127 6.97 10.39 2.73
N LEU A 128 5.77 10.86 3.06
CA LEU A 128 4.54 10.10 2.89
C LEU A 128 3.99 10.41 1.50
N TYR A 129 3.71 9.39 0.71
CA TYR A 129 3.12 9.52 -0.62
C TYR A 129 1.64 9.15 -0.57
N LEU A 130 0.81 9.97 -1.20
CA LEU A 130 -0.62 9.68 -1.40
C LEU A 130 -0.90 9.59 -2.89
N GLY A 131 -1.57 8.52 -3.30
CA GLY A 131 -2.13 8.38 -4.64
C GLY A 131 -3.64 8.38 -4.56
N LEU A 132 -4.29 9.40 -5.12
CA LEU A 132 -5.71 9.68 -4.92
C LEU A 132 -6.46 9.59 -6.25
N GLU A 133 -7.54 8.82 -6.29
CA GLU A 133 -8.58 8.96 -7.31
C GLU A 133 -9.76 9.66 -6.64
N VAL A 134 -9.99 10.91 -7.02
CA VAL A 134 -11.07 11.76 -6.50
C VAL A 134 -12.19 11.81 -7.52
N ARG A 135 -13.40 11.52 -7.04
CA ARG A 135 -14.63 11.84 -7.74
C ARG A 135 -15.19 13.13 -7.17
N ASP A 136 -15.46 14.02 -8.10
CA ASP A 136 -15.90 15.38 -7.86
C ASP A 136 -16.57 15.84 -9.17
N ASP A 137 -17.86 16.17 -9.12
CA ASP A 137 -18.58 16.61 -10.30
C ASP A 137 -18.28 18.07 -10.66
N ARG A 138 -17.68 18.84 -9.76
CA ARG A 138 -17.24 20.20 -10.04
C ARG A 138 -16.12 20.71 -9.12
N HIS A 139 -14.90 20.61 -9.65
CA HIS A 139 -13.73 21.25 -9.05
C HIS A 139 -13.79 22.80 -9.00
N VAL A 140 -13.90 23.38 -7.81
CA VAL A 140 -13.75 24.80 -7.44
C VAL A 140 -12.76 24.99 -6.28
N GLN A 141 -11.60 25.57 -6.59
CA GLN A 141 -10.68 26.08 -5.58
C GLN A 141 -10.21 27.50 -5.86
N VAL A 142 -10.80 28.48 -5.16
CA VAL A 142 -10.39 29.90 -5.21
C VAL A 142 -9.69 30.39 -3.93
N SER A 143 -9.74 29.61 -2.84
CA SER A 143 -9.27 29.97 -1.50
C SER A 143 -7.79 29.65 -1.30
N SER A 144 -7.01 30.54 -0.67
CA SER A 144 -5.54 30.40 -0.53
C SER A 144 -5.07 30.54 0.92
N GLY A 145 -3.81 30.16 1.15
CA GLY A 145 -3.13 30.32 2.42
C GLY A 145 -3.79 29.52 3.54
N ASP A 146 -4.00 30.16 4.69
CA ASP A 146 -4.65 29.52 5.83
C ASP A 146 -6.15 29.27 5.63
N GLN A 147 -6.76 29.78 4.55
CA GLN A 147 -8.15 29.55 4.16
C GLN A 147 -8.32 28.45 3.11
N LEU A 148 -7.26 27.69 2.79
CA LEU A 148 -7.28 26.68 1.72
C LEU A 148 -8.39 25.61 1.87
N TYR A 149 -8.82 25.35 3.10
CA TYR A 149 -9.91 24.43 3.47
C TYR A 149 -11.31 24.85 2.96
N ASN A 150 -11.45 26.08 2.45
CA ASN A 150 -12.71 26.66 1.96
C ASN A 150 -12.97 26.40 0.46
N GLY A 151 -12.34 25.41 -0.13
CA GLY A 151 -12.56 24.96 -1.51
C GLY A 151 -12.22 23.49 -1.60
N ASP A 152 -12.12 22.93 -2.80
CA ASP A 152 -11.72 21.51 -2.88
C ASP A 152 -10.28 21.35 -2.46
N ASP A 153 -10.05 20.49 -1.48
CA ASP A 153 -8.74 20.21 -0.97
C ASP A 153 -8.64 18.79 -0.43
N VAL A 154 -7.39 18.38 -0.23
CA VAL A 154 -7.04 17.15 0.46
C VAL A 154 -6.49 17.54 1.82
N GLU A 155 -7.14 17.10 2.89
CA GLU A 155 -6.68 17.33 4.27
C GLU A 155 -6.18 16.04 4.94
N ILE A 156 -5.04 16.14 5.62
CA ILE A 156 -4.59 15.14 6.59
C ILE A 156 -4.68 15.71 8.00
N GLN A 157 -5.24 14.90 8.89
CA GLN A 157 -5.10 15.04 10.33
C GLN A 157 -4.25 13.89 10.86
N LEU A 158 -3.29 14.22 11.73
CA LEU A 158 -2.32 13.28 12.24
C LEU A 158 -2.14 13.48 13.75
N ASP A 159 -2.23 12.40 14.52
CA ASP A 159 -1.82 12.34 15.93
C ASP A 159 -0.50 11.54 15.95
N VAL A 160 0.60 12.28 16.13
CA VAL A 160 1.96 11.75 16.05
C VAL A 160 2.36 10.97 17.31
N ASN A 161 1.67 11.17 18.44
CA ASN A 161 1.97 10.53 19.71
C ASN A 161 0.75 9.77 20.28
N LEU A 162 0.05 9.04 19.41
CA LEU A 162 -1.21 8.35 19.71
C LEU A 162 -1.20 7.54 21.03
N GLU A 163 -0.12 6.80 21.31
CA GLU A 163 -0.05 6.03 22.57
C GLU A 163 0.14 6.94 23.79
N GLY A 164 0.93 8.00 23.65
CA GLY A 164 1.33 8.88 24.74
C GLY A 164 0.19 9.74 25.29
N ASP A 165 -0.81 10.06 24.47
CA ASP A 165 -2.00 10.82 24.87
C ASP A 165 -3.31 10.25 24.35
N TRP A 166 -3.40 8.93 24.21
CA TRP A 166 -4.55 8.15 23.73
C TRP A 166 -5.96 8.65 24.13
N GLY A 167 -6.12 9.17 25.35
CA GLY A 167 -7.40 9.64 25.89
C GLY A 167 -7.68 11.12 25.69
N SER A 168 -6.78 11.88 25.07
CA SER A 168 -6.90 13.33 24.89
C SER A 168 -7.89 13.66 23.78
N ALA A 169 -9.05 14.19 24.16
CA ALA A 169 -10.09 14.62 23.22
C ALA A 169 -9.90 16.06 22.71
N GLU A 170 -8.76 16.67 23.04
CA GLU A 170 -8.39 18.03 22.65
C GLU A 170 -7.07 17.98 21.89
N LEU A 171 -6.95 18.81 20.86
CA LEU A 171 -5.72 18.95 20.08
C LEU A 171 -4.54 19.38 20.97
N THR A 172 -3.45 18.63 20.90
CA THR A 172 -2.19 18.87 21.59
C THR A 172 -1.14 19.42 20.61
N LYS A 173 0.14 19.36 20.99
CA LYS A 173 1.24 19.96 20.22
C LYS A 173 1.81 19.02 19.15
N ASP A 174 1.51 17.74 19.26
CA ASP A 174 1.92 16.69 18.31
C ASP A 174 0.82 16.37 17.31
N ASP A 175 -0.41 16.84 17.55
CA ASP A 175 -1.48 16.83 16.55
C ASP A 175 -1.20 17.81 15.40
N GLY A 176 -1.20 17.27 14.18
CA GLY A 176 -0.98 17.96 12.93
C GLY A 176 -2.25 18.09 12.09
N GLN A 177 -2.30 19.15 11.29
CA GLN A 177 -3.27 19.31 10.21
C GLN A 177 -2.56 20.00 9.05
N VAL A 178 -2.53 19.32 7.90
CA VAL A 178 -1.97 19.85 6.65
C VAL A 178 -2.95 19.64 5.51
N GLY A 179 -2.87 20.50 4.50
CA GLY A 179 -3.72 20.42 3.32
C GLY A 179 -2.98 20.75 2.05
N VAL A 180 -3.44 20.15 0.96
CA VAL A 180 -2.95 20.38 -0.40
C VAL A 180 -4.16 20.56 -1.30
N THR A 181 -4.11 21.54 -2.18
CA THR A 181 -5.12 21.74 -3.21
C THR A 181 -4.48 21.90 -4.58
N VAL A 182 -5.23 21.55 -5.63
CA VAL A 182 -4.92 21.91 -7.01
C VAL A 182 -5.83 23.08 -7.40
N LYS A 183 -5.23 24.23 -7.69
CA LYS A 183 -5.95 25.44 -8.12
C LYS A 183 -6.53 25.31 -9.52
N ASP A 184 -5.79 24.62 -10.38
CA ASP A 184 -6.15 24.42 -11.77
C ASP A 184 -5.62 23.04 -12.23
N LEU A 185 -6.56 22.12 -12.45
CA LEU A 185 -6.27 20.74 -12.87
C LEU A 185 -5.53 20.65 -14.20
N SER A 186 -5.61 21.68 -15.06
CA SER A 186 -4.97 21.67 -16.38
C SER A 186 -3.49 22.06 -16.34
N SER A 187 -3.13 23.00 -15.46
CA SER A 187 -1.73 23.43 -15.28
C SER A 187 -1.03 22.70 -14.14
N GLY A 188 -1.78 22.04 -13.25
CA GLY A 188 -1.26 21.48 -12.02
C GLY A 188 -0.81 22.53 -11.01
N THR A 189 -1.23 23.79 -11.19
CA THR A 189 -0.97 24.85 -10.22
C THR A 189 -1.58 24.45 -8.89
N SER A 190 -0.79 24.45 -7.82
CA SER A 190 -1.19 23.93 -6.52
C SER A 190 -0.71 24.82 -5.39
N GLU A 191 -1.33 24.61 -4.23
CA GLU A 191 -0.97 25.28 -3.00
C GLU A 191 -1.07 24.28 -1.84
N ALA A 192 -0.22 24.43 -0.83
CA ALA A 192 -0.23 23.58 0.34
C ALA A 192 0.03 24.40 1.61
N TRP A 193 -0.66 24.02 2.69
CA TRP A 193 -0.63 24.74 3.95
C TRP A 193 -0.62 23.80 5.14
N ALA A 194 0.25 24.06 6.11
CA ALA A 194 0.23 23.41 7.42
C ALA A 194 -0.50 24.33 8.41
N TRP A 195 -1.65 23.91 8.89
CA TRP A 195 -2.39 24.64 9.94
C TRP A 195 -1.85 24.33 11.32
N ARG A 196 -1.41 23.09 11.54
CA ARG A 196 -0.88 22.61 12.81
C ARG A 196 0.24 21.57 12.62
N PRO A 197 1.13 21.43 13.61
CA PRO A 197 1.25 22.27 14.81
C PRO A 197 1.92 23.63 14.53
N LYS A 198 1.90 24.52 15.51
CA LYS A 198 2.48 25.88 15.38
C LYS A 198 3.97 25.89 14.97
N ALA A 199 4.71 24.82 15.26
CA ALA A 199 6.12 24.69 14.91
C ALA A 199 6.37 24.63 13.39
N VAL A 200 5.40 24.15 12.63
CA VAL A 200 5.48 23.96 11.16
C VAL A 200 4.41 24.75 10.42
N GLN A 201 3.65 25.59 11.14
CA GLN A 201 2.52 26.33 10.57
C GLN A 201 2.97 27.29 9.46
N GLY A 202 2.29 27.24 8.32
CA GLY A 202 2.56 28.12 7.18
C GLY A 202 2.46 27.38 5.85
N PRO A 203 2.79 28.09 4.75
CA PRO A 203 2.81 27.49 3.42
C PRO A 203 4.00 26.54 3.32
N PHE A 204 3.83 25.45 2.57
CA PHE A 204 4.91 24.56 2.21
C PHE A 204 4.79 24.13 0.75
N ARG A 205 5.83 23.48 0.23
CA ARG A 205 5.81 22.89 -1.11
C ARG A 205 5.63 21.39 -1.00
N ALA A 206 4.64 20.87 -1.70
CA ALA A 206 4.51 19.45 -2.00
C ALA A 206 4.81 19.26 -3.49
N ASP A 207 5.65 18.29 -3.83
CA ASP A 207 5.75 17.85 -5.21
C ASP A 207 4.52 16.99 -5.51
N LEU A 208 3.92 17.18 -6.70
CA LEU A 208 2.70 16.49 -7.09
C LEU A 208 2.58 16.28 -8.59
N GLY A 209 1.77 15.30 -8.97
CA GLY A 209 1.28 15.05 -10.31
C GLY A 209 -0.25 15.03 -10.29
N VAL A 210 -0.89 15.64 -11.28
CA VAL A 210 -2.35 15.69 -11.36
C VAL A 210 -2.83 15.44 -12.79
N ARG A 211 -3.93 14.71 -12.90
CA ARG A 211 -4.60 14.40 -14.16
C ARG A 211 -6.11 14.54 -13.99
N ALA A 212 -6.73 15.48 -14.70
CA ALA A 212 -8.18 15.55 -14.79
C ALA A 212 -8.75 14.27 -15.41
N THR A 213 -9.91 13.84 -14.93
CA THR A 213 -10.66 12.70 -15.48
C THR A 213 -12.09 13.14 -15.83
N PRO A 214 -12.87 12.31 -16.54
CA PRO A 214 -14.28 12.61 -16.78
C PRO A 214 -15.17 12.68 -15.52
N TYR A 215 -14.66 12.28 -14.36
CA TYR A 215 -15.44 12.13 -13.12
C TYR A 215 -14.84 12.89 -11.92
N GLY A 216 -13.82 13.70 -12.14
CA GLY A 216 -13.01 14.33 -11.09
C GLY A 216 -11.54 14.37 -11.50
N TYR A 217 -10.62 13.90 -10.66
CA TYR A 217 -9.18 13.94 -10.93
C TYR A 217 -8.40 12.83 -10.23
N VAL A 218 -7.21 12.55 -10.76
CA VAL A 218 -6.18 11.78 -10.05
C VAL A 218 -5.12 12.74 -9.55
N LEU A 219 -4.72 12.59 -8.29
CA LEU A 219 -3.68 13.39 -7.64
C LEU A 219 -2.68 12.47 -6.95
N GLU A 220 -1.41 12.63 -7.26
CA GLU A 220 -0.30 11.99 -6.57
C GLU A 220 0.52 13.06 -5.88
N VAL A 221 0.80 12.91 -4.58
CA VAL A 221 1.48 13.93 -3.79
C VAL A 221 2.53 13.33 -2.87
N ALA A 222 3.69 13.97 -2.80
CA ALA A 222 4.74 13.68 -1.83
C ALA A 222 4.71 14.71 -0.70
N LEU A 223 4.39 14.26 0.51
CA LEU A 223 4.32 15.09 1.72
C LEU A 223 5.58 14.88 2.57
N PRO A 224 6.42 15.92 2.75
CA PRO A 224 7.60 15.81 3.58
C PRO A 224 7.23 15.44 5.03
N TRP A 225 7.92 14.49 5.63
CA TRP A 225 7.68 14.14 7.05
C TRP A 225 7.82 15.33 8.00
N THR A 226 8.69 16.28 7.65
CA THR A 226 8.91 17.51 8.42
C THR A 226 7.67 18.39 8.50
N VAL A 227 6.82 18.46 7.45
CA VAL A 227 5.57 19.25 7.50
C VAL A 227 4.49 18.56 8.30
N LEU A 228 4.56 17.23 8.43
CA LEU A 228 3.71 16.42 9.30
C LEU A 228 4.18 16.45 10.77
N ASN A 229 5.28 17.15 11.07
CA ASN A 229 5.91 17.15 12.39
C ASN A 229 6.19 15.73 12.92
N LEU A 230 6.49 14.80 12.00
CA LEU A 230 6.68 13.39 12.28
C LEU A 230 8.09 12.97 11.87
N SER A 231 8.72 12.12 12.67
CA SER A 231 9.84 11.28 12.21
C SER A 231 9.29 9.87 12.05
N PRO A 232 9.27 9.30 10.83
CA PRO A 232 8.58 8.05 10.57
C PRO A 232 9.20 6.92 11.39
N GLN A 233 8.35 6.12 12.05
CA GLN A 233 8.75 4.90 12.73
C GLN A 233 7.92 3.74 12.18
N VAL A 234 8.63 2.67 11.81
CA VAL A 234 7.99 1.45 11.35
C VAL A 234 7.22 0.79 12.48
N ARG A 235 6.03 0.28 12.14
CA ARG A 235 5.17 -0.53 13.01
C ARG A 235 4.68 0.19 14.27
N VAL A 236 4.71 1.53 14.23
CA VAL A 236 4.13 2.40 15.25
C VAL A 236 2.81 2.97 14.73
N PRO A 237 1.70 2.81 15.47
CA PRO A 237 0.43 3.45 15.14
C PRO A 237 0.45 4.97 15.36
N TYR A 238 -0.06 5.71 14.37
CA TYR A 238 -0.37 7.14 14.46
C TYR A 238 -1.88 7.32 14.30
N GLY A 239 -2.48 8.31 14.97
CA GLY A 239 -3.86 8.67 14.64
C GLY A 239 -3.88 9.35 13.28
N PHE A 240 -4.82 8.99 12.40
CA PHE A 240 -4.81 9.47 11.02
C PHE A 240 -6.20 9.58 10.44
N CYS A 241 -6.48 10.70 9.76
CA CYS A 241 -7.59 10.84 8.83
C CYS A 241 -7.13 11.50 7.55
N LEU A 242 -7.56 10.97 6.42
CA LEU A 242 -7.45 11.60 5.12
C LEU A 242 -8.85 12.02 4.70
N SER A 243 -9.00 13.27 4.26
CA SER A 243 -10.30 13.85 3.94
C SER A 243 -10.24 14.67 2.67
N LEU A 244 -11.37 14.75 1.97
CA LEU A 244 -11.56 15.56 0.79
C LEU A 244 -12.64 16.58 1.12
N ALA A 245 -12.32 17.88 1.04
CA ALA A 245 -13.32 18.94 1.09
C ALA A 245 -13.82 19.25 -0.31
N ASP A 246 -14.98 19.90 -0.36
CA ASP A 246 -15.74 20.09 -1.58
C ASP A 246 -16.48 21.43 -1.60
N THR A 247 -16.54 22.03 -2.78
CA THR A 247 -17.25 23.26 -3.11
C THR A 247 -17.70 23.22 -4.56
N ASP A 248 -19.01 23.19 -4.78
CA ASP A 248 -19.61 23.25 -6.10
C ASP A 248 -19.99 24.67 -6.52
N THR A 249 -20.05 25.61 -5.58
CA THR A 249 -20.43 26.98 -5.89
C THR A 249 -19.32 27.67 -6.70
N PRO A 250 -19.54 28.04 -7.98
CA PRO A 250 -18.50 28.63 -8.81
C PRO A 250 -18.04 29.97 -8.24
N GLY A 251 -16.74 30.07 -7.96
CA GLY A 251 -16.16 31.25 -7.33
C GLY A 251 -16.53 31.40 -5.84
N GLY A 252 -17.20 30.41 -5.26
CA GLY A 252 -17.46 30.28 -3.84
C GLY A 252 -16.19 29.91 -3.07
N SER A 253 -16.21 30.20 -1.78
CA SER A 253 -15.12 29.91 -0.85
C SER A 253 -15.70 29.43 0.48
N ASP A 254 -16.66 28.52 0.42
CA ASP A 254 -17.33 27.95 1.57
C ASP A 254 -17.28 26.44 1.42
N GLN A 255 -16.71 25.74 2.41
CA GLN A 255 -16.68 24.28 2.42
C GLN A 255 -18.11 23.72 2.52
N GLU A 256 -18.61 23.17 1.43
CA GLU A 256 -19.99 22.69 1.29
C GLU A 256 -20.15 21.29 1.87
N SER A 257 -19.22 20.38 1.57
CA SER A 257 -19.20 19.02 2.10
C SER A 257 -17.77 18.53 2.39
N MET A 258 -17.64 17.42 3.12
CA MET A 258 -16.36 16.73 3.31
C MET A 258 -16.58 15.24 3.50
N VAL A 259 -15.79 14.42 2.80
CA VAL A 259 -15.68 12.98 3.03
C VAL A 259 -14.34 12.61 3.65
N SER A 260 -14.29 11.50 4.38
CA SER A 260 -13.08 11.04 5.08
C SER A 260 -12.92 9.52 5.07
N THR A 261 -11.69 9.05 5.25
CA THR A 261 -11.40 7.66 5.64
C THR A 261 -11.90 7.34 7.06
N CYS A 262 -12.13 8.36 7.88
CA CYS A 262 -12.55 8.24 9.27
C CYS A 262 -14.07 8.40 9.43
N PRO A 263 -14.85 7.34 9.70
CA PRO A 263 -16.31 7.43 9.85
C PRO A 263 -16.78 8.27 11.04
N ARG A 264 -15.88 8.58 11.96
CA ARG A 264 -16.19 9.31 13.20
C ARG A 264 -15.43 10.62 13.30
N ARG A 265 -14.75 11.07 12.24
CA ARG A 265 -13.87 12.25 12.27
C ARG A 265 -14.55 13.39 13.00
N LYS A 266 -13.82 13.95 13.95
CA LYS A 266 -14.12 15.25 14.55
C LYS A 266 -12.88 16.10 14.41
N TRP A 267 -13.05 17.30 13.89
CA TRP A 267 -11.92 18.17 13.59
C TRP A 267 -11.01 18.46 14.81
N SER A 268 -11.59 18.60 16.00
CA SER A 268 -10.86 18.97 17.23
C SER A 268 -10.60 17.82 18.20
N ASP A 269 -10.99 16.58 17.88
CA ASP A 269 -10.94 15.43 18.80
C ASP A 269 -10.18 14.25 18.18
N PRO A 270 -8.85 14.14 18.43
CA PRO A 270 -8.00 13.06 17.94
C PRO A 270 -8.44 11.66 18.37
N THR A 271 -9.22 11.54 19.46
CA THR A 271 -9.74 10.22 19.90
C THR A 271 -10.73 9.60 18.91
N LYS A 272 -11.16 10.37 17.91
CA LYS A 272 -12.07 9.94 16.85
C LYS A 272 -11.38 9.67 15.52
N TRP A 273 -10.08 9.93 15.41
CA TRP A 273 -9.31 9.69 14.20
C TRP A 273 -8.97 8.20 14.04
N GLY A 274 -8.73 7.79 12.81
CA GLY A 274 -8.39 6.42 12.45
C GLY A 274 -6.96 6.07 12.86
N THR A 275 -6.35 5.12 12.18
CA THR A 275 -4.95 4.76 12.44
C THR A 275 -4.18 4.59 11.15
N LEU A 276 -2.98 5.17 11.08
CA LEU A 276 -1.96 4.90 10.08
C LEU A 276 -0.81 4.13 10.72
N THR A 277 -0.31 3.09 10.07
CA THR A 277 0.91 2.37 10.46
C THR A 277 1.83 2.22 9.27
N LEU A 278 3.11 2.54 9.45
CA LEU A 278 4.14 2.40 8.41
C LEU A 278 4.76 1.02 8.47
N VAL A 279 4.91 0.33 7.34
CA VAL A 279 5.42 -1.05 7.27
C VAL A 279 6.51 -1.20 6.21
N ASP A 280 7.38 -2.20 6.36
CA ASP A 280 8.68 -2.30 5.66
C ASP A 280 9.03 -3.71 5.14
N TRP A 281 8.03 -4.56 4.93
CA TRP A 281 8.22 -6.01 4.75
C TRP A 281 7.77 -6.56 3.41
#